data_AF-A0A428T1M4-F1
#
_entry.id   AF-A0A428T1M4-F1
#
_cell.length_a   1.000
_cell.length_b   1.000
_cell.length_c   1.000
_cell.angle_alpha   90.00
_cell.angle_beta   90.00
_cell.angle_gamma   90.00
#
_symmetry.space_group_name_H-M   'P 1'
#
loop_
_entity.id
_entity.type
_entity.pdbx_description
1 polymer ?
#
loop_
_entity_poly.entity_id
_entity_poly.type
_entity_poly.pdbx_seq_one_letter_code
_entity_poly.pdbx_strand_id
1 'polypeptide(L)'
;MPHRRTRGRPARSRTRPGDVQAGDPVPIRARRRLRPGTGALQEIRAYQDTTNLLLNKLPFARVIKEIAADMRPAGERFRWQTQAIQALQEMTEAYLVSLFEDANLYAIHAKRVTLMLRDFQLARRIRGKYSSIL
;
A
#
# COMPACT_ATOMS: atom_id res chain seq x y z
N MET A 1 18.17 -38.71 40.70
CA MET A 1 18.61 -37.41 40.14
C MET A 1 19.84 -37.62 39.25
N PRO A 2 19.76 -37.53 37.91
CA PRO A 2 20.97 -37.50 37.07
C PRO A 2 21.29 -36.08 36.59
N HIS A 3 22.55 -35.66 36.77
CA HIS A 3 23.08 -34.37 36.33
C HIS A 3 23.24 -34.32 34.80
N ARG A 4 22.52 -33.40 34.15
CA ARG A 4 22.61 -33.11 32.72
C ARG A 4 23.77 -32.15 32.45
N ARG A 5 24.86 -32.65 31.88
CA ARG A 5 25.98 -31.83 31.36
C ARG A 5 25.47 -30.92 30.24
N THR A 6 25.51 -29.61 30.44
CA THR A 6 25.21 -28.61 29.41
C THR A 6 26.37 -28.52 28.42
N ARG A 7 26.20 -29.03 27.20
CA ARG A 7 27.12 -28.74 26.10
C ARG A 7 26.96 -27.27 25.70
N GLY A 8 28.01 -26.47 25.91
CA GLY A 8 28.06 -25.07 25.51
C GLY A 8 27.87 -24.92 23.99
N ARG A 9 26.98 -24.01 23.58
CA ARG A 9 26.86 -23.56 22.19
C ARG A 9 28.14 -22.81 21.81
N PRO A 10 28.77 -23.07 20.65
CA PRO A 10 29.88 -22.26 20.20
C PRO A 10 29.39 -20.83 19.92
N ALA A 11 30.12 -19.85 20.43
CA ALA A 11 29.87 -18.45 20.16
C ALA A 11 30.09 -18.18 18.67
N ARG A 12 29.06 -17.65 18.00
CA ARG A 12 29.14 -17.22 16.60
C ARG A 12 30.14 -16.07 16.52
N SER A 13 31.30 -16.30 15.91
CA SER A 13 32.29 -15.26 15.66
C SER A 13 31.65 -14.18 14.77
N ARG A 14 31.53 -12.96 15.31
CA ARG A 14 31.18 -11.78 14.52
C ARG A 14 32.51 -11.21 14.06
N THR A 15 32.89 -11.47 12.81
CA THR A 15 34.09 -10.88 12.20
C THR A 15 34.04 -9.37 12.40
N ARG A 16 35.06 -8.80 13.05
CA ARG A 16 35.13 -7.37 13.33
C ARG A 16 35.51 -6.65 12.02
N PRO A 17 35.07 -5.40 11.81
CA PRO A 17 35.33 -4.66 10.56
C PRO A 17 36.81 -4.41 10.23
N GLY A 18 37.74 -4.69 11.16
CA GLY A 18 39.18 -4.49 10.98
C GLY A 18 39.95 -5.71 10.50
N ASP A 19 39.28 -6.81 10.17
CA ASP A 19 39.90 -8.10 9.80
C ASP A 19 39.88 -8.33 8.26
N VAL A 20 39.73 -7.26 7.48
CA VAL A 20 39.66 -7.31 6.00
C VAL A 20 41.00 -6.81 5.46
N GLN A 21 41.76 -7.69 4.82
CA GLN A 21 43.07 -7.38 4.23
C GLN A 21 42.90 -6.88 2.78
N ALA A 22 43.84 -6.07 2.29
CA ALA A 22 43.85 -5.64 0.90
C ALA A 22 44.03 -6.88 -0.03
N GLY A 23 43.00 -7.20 -0.80
CA GLY A 23 42.93 -8.39 -1.65
C GLY A 23 41.80 -9.36 -1.31
N ASP A 24 41.19 -9.21 -0.12
CA ASP A 24 40.01 -9.99 0.24
C ASP A 24 38.78 -9.53 -0.58
N PRO A 25 37.92 -10.46 -1.05
CA PRO A 25 36.66 -10.08 -1.67
C PRO A 25 35.83 -9.30 -0.64
N VAL A 26 35.40 -8.08 -1.01
CA VAL A 26 34.55 -7.24 -0.14
C VAL A 26 33.33 -8.08 0.26
N PRO A 27 33.10 -8.31 1.57
CA PRO A 27 31.96 -9.12 1.99
C PRO A 27 30.69 -8.40 1.56
N ILE A 28 30.04 -8.91 0.50
CA ILE A 28 28.73 -8.44 0.04
C ILE A 28 27.77 -8.72 1.19
N ARG A 29 27.52 -7.71 2.02
CA ARG A 29 26.58 -7.82 3.13
C ARG A 29 25.23 -8.15 2.52
N ALA A 30 24.74 -9.36 2.79
CA ALA A 30 23.41 -9.76 2.38
C ALA A 30 22.40 -8.70 2.83
N ARG A 31 21.64 -8.13 1.88
CA ARG A 31 20.65 -7.10 2.16
C ARG A 31 19.66 -7.66 3.19
N ARG A 32 19.65 -7.08 4.39
CA ARG A 32 18.77 -7.54 5.47
C ARG A 32 17.32 -7.39 5.02
N ARG A 33 16.58 -8.50 4.97
CA ARG A 33 15.15 -8.49 4.67
C ARG A 33 14.38 -8.00 5.90
N LEU A 34 13.42 -7.10 5.67
CA LEU A 34 12.46 -6.70 6.69
C LEU A 34 11.57 -7.89 7.05
N ARG A 35 11.07 -7.93 8.29
CA ARG A 35 10.08 -8.94 8.67
C ARG A 35 8.78 -8.67 7.91
N PRO A 36 8.00 -9.72 7.56
CA PRO A 36 6.68 -9.52 6.98
C PRO A 36 5.85 -8.56 7.83
N GLY A 37 5.16 -7.61 7.18
CA GLY A 37 4.39 -6.55 7.83
C GLY A 37 5.16 -5.30 8.25
N THR A 38 6.49 -5.37 8.47
CA THR A 38 7.27 -4.18 8.86
C THR A 38 7.32 -3.12 7.76
N GLY A 39 7.51 -3.52 6.50
CA GLY A 39 7.48 -2.60 5.35
C GLY A 39 6.10 -1.96 5.17
N ALA A 40 5.04 -2.78 5.23
CA ALA A 40 3.66 -2.30 5.11
C ALA A 40 3.31 -1.27 6.21
N LEU A 41 3.72 -1.49 7.46
CA LEU A 41 3.49 -0.52 8.54
C LEU A 41 4.26 0.79 8.35
N GLN A 42 5.46 0.74 7.74
CA GLN A 42 6.21 1.94 7.40
C GLN A 42 5.53 2.72 6.27
N GLU A 43 5.06 2.02 5.24
CA GLU A 43 4.31 2.61 4.12
C GLU A 43 3.01 3.26 4.59
N ILE A 44 2.22 2.57 5.43
CA ILE A 44 0.96 3.12 5.98
C ILE A 44 1.22 4.44 6.70
N ARG A 45 2.24 4.51 7.57
CA ARG A 45 2.58 5.75 8.29
C ARG A 45 3.00 6.85 7.31
N ALA A 46 3.89 6.54 6.38
CA ALA A 46 4.36 7.52 5.40
C ALA A 46 3.22 8.09 4.54
N TYR A 47 2.24 7.27 4.16
CA TYR A 47 1.08 7.73 3.39
C TYR A 47 0.02 8.44 4.24
N GLN A 48 -0.09 8.14 5.53
CA GLN A 48 -0.96 8.88 6.45
C GLN A 48 -0.39 10.24 6.83
N ASP A 49 0.93 10.39 6.85
CA ASP A 49 1.61 11.66 7.16
C ASP A 49 1.57 12.67 6.01
N THR A 50 1.22 12.24 4.80
CA THR A 50 1.24 13.08 3.59
C THR A 50 -0.09 13.07 2.85
N THR A 51 -0.35 14.11 2.06
CA THR A 51 -1.58 14.26 1.26
C THR A 51 -1.29 14.20 -0.23
N ASN A 52 -0.23 13.49 -0.62
CA ASN A 52 0.16 13.38 -2.03
C ASN A 52 -0.79 12.44 -2.77
N LEU A 53 -1.16 12.80 -4.00
CA LEU A 53 -1.90 11.90 -4.89
C LEU A 53 -1.02 10.69 -5.28
N LEU A 54 -1.57 9.49 -5.15
CA LEU A 54 -0.88 8.22 -5.32
C LEU A 54 -1.10 7.61 -6.71
N LEU A 55 -2.18 7.96 -7.41
CA LEU A 55 -2.43 7.45 -8.76
C LEU A 55 -1.58 8.20 -9.79
N ASN A 56 -1.06 7.45 -10.75
CA ASN A 56 -0.32 8.03 -11.88
C ASN A 56 -1.25 8.90 -12.73
N LYS A 57 -0.88 10.18 -12.89
CA LYS A 57 -1.73 11.20 -13.53
C LYS A 57 -2.11 10.87 -14.98
N LEU A 58 -1.16 10.40 -15.79
CA LEU A 58 -1.39 10.13 -17.22
C LEU A 58 -2.33 8.92 -17.45
N PRO A 59 -2.09 7.74 -16.85
CA PRO A 59 -3.04 6.63 -16.91
C PRO A 59 -4.44 7.01 -16.41
N PHE A 60 -4.53 7.72 -15.28
CA PHE A 60 -5.80 8.15 -14.71
C PHE A 60 -6.57 9.09 -15.68
N ALA A 61 -5.88 10.06 -16.27
CA ALA A 61 -6.45 10.96 -17.26
C ALA A 61 -6.93 10.22 -18.54
N ARG A 62 -6.27 9.13 -18.94
CA ARG A 62 -6.71 8.30 -20.07
C ARG A 62 -8.02 7.59 -19.75
N VAL A 63 -8.12 6.98 -18.57
CA VAL A 63 -9.34 6.28 -18.12
C VAL A 63 -10.53 7.26 -18.04
N ILE A 64 -10.34 8.46 -17.49
CA ILE A 64 -11.41 9.48 -17.47
C ILE A 64 -11.92 9.79 -18.88
N LYS A 65 -10.99 10.01 -19.81
CA LYS A 65 -11.34 10.38 -21.19
C LYS A 65 -12.03 9.24 -21.94
N GLU A 66 -11.65 7.99 -21.64
CA GLU A 66 -12.29 6.79 -22.17
C GLU A 66 -13.76 6.70 -21.69
N ILE A 67 -13.98 6.74 -20.37
CA ILE A 67 -15.34 6.70 -19.79
C ILE A 67 -16.21 7.84 -20.32
N ALA A 68 -15.66 9.05 -20.38
CA ALA A 68 -16.41 10.21 -20.87
C ALA A 68 -16.69 10.14 -22.38
N ALA A 69 -15.88 9.42 -23.16
CA ALA A 69 -16.15 9.21 -24.57
C ALA A 69 -17.38 8.33 -24.80
N ASP A 70 -17.67 7.40 -23.89
CA ASP A 70 -18.86 6.55 -23.93
C ASP A 70 -20.12 7.28 -23.47
N MET A 71 -19.96 8.32 -22.64
CA MET A 71 -21.08 9.10 -22.08
C MET A 71 -21.51 10.29 -22.94
N ARG A 72 -20.72 10.68 -23.94
CA ARG A 72 -20.98 11.92 -24.70
C ARG A 72 -22.05 11.72 -25.80
N PRO A 73 -22.82 12.77 -26.15
CA PRO A 73 -23.67 12.77 -27.33
C PRO A 73 -22.87 12.54 -28.63
N ALA A 74 -23.47 11.85 -29.59
CA ALA A 74 -22.83 11.53 -30.86
C ALA A 74 -22.41 12.82 -31.60
N GLY A 75 -21.15 12.89 -32.03
CA GLY A 75 -20.60 14.01 -32.81
C GLY A 75 -19.90 15.10 -31.98
N GLU A 76 -20.04 15.12 -30.66
CA GLU A 76 -19.41 16.14 -29.81
C GLU A 76 -18.05 15.70 -29.27
N ARG A 77 -17.11 16.64 -29.09
CA ARG A 77 -15.79 16.39 -28.50
C ARG A 77 -15.62 17.21 -27.23
N PHE A 78 -15.46 16.54 -26.09
CA PHE A 78 -15.12 17.23 -24.85
C PHE A 78 -13.71 17.80 -24.90
N ARG A 79 -13.57 19.05 -24.47
CA ARG A 79 -12.29 19.67 -24.12
C ARG A 79 -12.11 19.54 -22.62
N TRP A 80 -10.91 19.17 -22.20
CA TRP A 80 -10.61 18.90 -20.79
C TRP A 80 -9.75 20.01 -20.21
N GLN A 81 -10.22 20.60 -19.11
CA GLN A 81 -9.40 21.46 -18.27
C GLN A 81 -8.49 20.60 -17.39
N THR A 82 -7.24 21.02 -17.22
CA THR A 82 -6.29 20.30 -16.36
C THR A 82 -6.77 20.20 -14.91
N GLN A 83 -7.33 21.29 -14.38
CA GLN A 83 -7.88 21.34 -13.02
C GLN A 83 -9.07 20.40 -12.84
N ALA A 84 -9.91 20.19 -13.86
CA ALA A 84 -11.03 19.25 -13.79
C ALA A 84 -10.55 17.80 -13.62
N ILE A 85 -9.50 17.41 -14.37
CA ILE A 85 -8.90 16.08 -14.24
C ILE A 85 -8.26 15.90 -12.85
N GLN A 86 -7.61 16.95 -12.32
CA GLN A 86 -7.03 16.92 -10.97
C GLN A 86 -8.11 16.77 -9.88
N ALA A 87 -9.21 17.52 -9.98
CA ALA A 87 -10.31 17.42 -9.02
C ALA A 87 -10.97 16.03 -9.04
N LEU A 88 -11.15 15.44 -10.23
CA LEU A 88 -11.63 14.06 -10.36
C LEU A 88 -10.68 13.05 -9.74
N GLN A 89 -9.37 13.27 -9.85
CA GLN A 89 -8.36 12.41 -9.22
C GLN A 89 -8.44 12.50 -7.70
N GLU A 90 -8.46 13.73 -7.17
CA GLU A 90 -8.54 13.98 -5.73
C GLU A 90 -9.80 13.35 -5.12
N MET A 91 -10.97 13.57 -5.73
CA MET A 91 -12.23 12.95 -5.30
C MET A 91 -12.14 11.41 -5.34
N THR A 92 -11.59 10.86 -6.42
CA THR A 92 -11.52 9.39 -6.59
C THR A 92 -10.60 8.77 -5.54
N GLU A 93 -9.43 9.36 -5.28
CA GLU A 93 -8.51 8.86 -4.27
C GLU A 93 -9.08 9.00 -2.86
N ALA A 94 -9.70 10.14 -2.52
CA ALA A 94 -10.38 10.33 -1.24
C ALA A 94 -11.51 9.29 -1.03
N TYR A 95 -12.32 9.04 -2.07
CA TYR A 95 -13.36 8.02 -2.02
C TYR A 95 -12.77 6.63 -1.78
N LEU A 96 -11.70 6.27 -2.49
CA LEU A 96 -11.04 4.97 -2.32
C LEU A 96 -10.47 4.83 -0.91
N VAL A 97 -9.79 5.84 -0.37
CA VAL A 97 -9.25 5.82 1.00
C VAL A 97 -10.36 5.54 2.02
N SER A 98 -11.47 6.30 1.97
CA SER A 98 -12.60 6.09 2.88
C SER A 98 -13.20 4.68 2.75
N LEU A 99 -13.27 4.13 1.53
CA LEU A 99 -13.76 2.78 1.30
C LEU A 99 -12.79 1.71 1.86
N PHE A 100 -11.48 1.95 1.78
CA PHE A 100 -10.47 1.06 2.36
C PHE A 100 -10.49 1.08 3.90
N GLU A 101 -10.76 2.24 4.51
CA GLU A 101 -10.94 2.37 5.97
C GLU A 101 -12.12 1.53 6.45
N ASP A 102 -13.28 1.67 5.80
CA ASP A 102 -14.46 0.86 6.06
C ASP A 102 -14.17 -0.64 5.89
N ALA A 103 -13.58 -1.03 4.75
CA ALA A 103 -13.23 -2.43 4.47
C ALA A 103 -12.27 -3.01 5.52
N ASN A 104 -11.33 -2.19 6.02
CA ASN A 104 -10.40 -2.61 7.07
C ASN A 104 -11.11 -2.88 8.40
N LEU A 105 -12.09 -2.05 8.78
CA LEU A 105 -12.91 -2.30 9.97
C LEU A 105 -13.67 -3.63 9.86
N TYR A 106 -14.23 -3.94 8.69
CA TYR A 106 -14.92 -5.22 8.47
C TYR A 106 -13.99 -6.44 8.47
N ALA A 107 -12.77 -6.30 7.92
CA ALA A 107 -11.78 -7.37 7.98
C ALA A 107 -11.37 -7.67 9.44
N ILE A 108 -11.15 -6.63 10.24
CA ILE A 108 -10.84 -6.74 11.68
C ILE A 108 -12.02 -7.35 12.44
N HIS A 109 -13.25 -6.92 12.14
CA HIS A 109 -14.47 -7.51 12.72
C HIS A 109 -14.55 -9.02 12.45
N ALA A 110 -14.12 -9.46 11.26
CA ALA A 110 -14.03 -10.87 10.88
C ALA A 110 -12.74 -11.57 11.35
N LYS A 111 -11.96 -10.98 12.25
CA LYS A 111 -10.70 -11.51 12.81
C LYS A 111 -9.61 -11.79 11.75
N ARG A 112 -9.59 -11.00 10.66
CA ARG A 112 -8.59 -11.06 9.60
C ARG A 112 -7.78 -9.76 9.54
N VAL A 113 -6.58 -9.86 8.94
CA VAL A 113 -5.70 -8.70 8.66
C VAL A 113 -5.60 -8.44 7.15
N THR A 114 -5.96 -9.42 6.33
CA THR A 114 -5.98 -9.29 4.87
C THR A 114 -7.39 -8.91 4.40
N LEU A 115 -7.48 -7.81 3.65
CA LEU A 115 -8.71 -7.38 2.99
C LEU A 115 -9.15 -8.36 1.92
N MET A 116 -10.46 -8.57 1.81
CA MET A 116 -11.09 -9.44 0.83
C MET A 116 -12.24 -8.73 0.14
N LEU A 117 -12.66 -9.24 -1.03
CA LEU A 117 -13.77 -8.67 -1.80
C LEU A 117 -15.06 -8.52 -0.97
N ARG A 118 -15.33 -9.45 -0.05
CA ARG A 118 -16.51 -9.42 0.83
C ARG A 118 -16.52 -8.21 1.76
N ASP A 119 -15.34 -7.71 2.16
CA ASP A 119 -15.22 -6.54 3.03
C ASP A 119 -15.65 -5.28 2.28
N PHE A 120 -15.25 -5.13 1.01
CA PHE A 120 -15.68 -4.04 0.13
C PHE A 120 -17.15 -4.14 -0.26
N GLN A 121 -17.65 -5.36 -0.51
CA GLN A 121 -19.07 -5.58 -0.80
C GLN A 121 -19.94 -5.19 0.39
N LEU A 122 -19.52 -5.57 1.60
CA LEU A 122 -20.21 -5.19 2.82
C LEU A 122 -20.15 -3.69 3.07
N ALA A 123 -18.97 -3.07 2.91
CA ALA A 123 -18.80 -1.63 3.02
C ALA A 123 -19.76 -0.88 2.09
N ARG A 124 -19.76 -1.21 0.79
CA ARG A 124 -20.66 -0.58 -0.19
C ARG A 124 -22.13 -0.83 0.12
N ARG A 125 -22.48 -2.00 0.66
CA ARG A 125 -23.85 -2.34 1.02
C ARG A 125 -24.36 -1.51 2.20
N ILE A 126 -23.53 -1.33 3.23
CA ILE A 126 -23.88 -0.53 4.42
C ILE A 126 -23.89 0.96 4.09
N ARG A 127 -22.89 1.42 3.34
CA ARG A 127 -22.73 2.81 2.90
C ARG A 127 -23.90 3.26 1.99
N GLY A 128 -24.55 2.32 1.30
CA GLY A 128 -25.70 2.61 0.43
C GLY A 128 -25.29 3.36 -0.85
N LYS A 129 -26.29 3.73 -1.67
CA LYS A 129 -26.06 4.31 -3.01
C LYS A 129 -25.50 5.75 -2.99
N TYR A 130 -25.50 6.44 -1.85
CA TYR A 130 -25.29 7.90 -1.77
C TYR A 130 -24.15 8.37 -0.87
N SER A 131 -23.48 7.50 -0.12
CA SER A 131 -22.49 7.96 0.88
C SER A 131 -21.10 8.23 0.31
N SER A 132 -20.99 8.84 -0.87
CA SER A 132 -19.70 9.30 -1.41
C SER A 132 -19.46 10.80 -1.22
N ILE A 133 -20.41 11.58 -0.70
CA ILE A 133 -20.22 13.04 -0.48
C ILE A 133 -21.07 13.51 0.71
N LEU A 134 -20.47 13.48 1.91
CA LEU A 134 -20.70 14.43 3.01
C LEU A 134 -19.41 14.48 3.83
#